data_AF-A0A959KYV4-F1
#
_entry.id   AF-A0A959KYV4-F1
#
_cell.length_a   1.000
_cell.length_b   1.000
_cell.length_c   1.000
_cell.angle_alpha   90.00
_cell.angle_beta   90.00
_cell.angle_gamma   90.00
#
_symmetry.space_group_name_H-M   'P 1'
#
loop_
_entity.id
_entity.type
_entity.pdbx_description
1 polymer ?
#
loop_
_entity_poly.entity_id
_entity_poly.type
_entity_poly.pdbx_seq_one_letter_code
_entity_poly.pdbx_strand_id
1 'polypeptide(L)'
;GFWMLIQDTLGQGATLYPPQLAGLALKGDNNSRLQAHFRGVELLDENGQLLADSLLRIPPAGSKRLYLQVDGLRASGEYAGTLQVAAPDAAAVQYEVNLFVKKGWLLAALFIGLGVALSYLMRYYSTQERPKLVNKRRIIDL
;
A
#
# COMPACT_ATOMS: atom_id res chain seq x y z
N GLY A 1 0.98 3.61 -3.53
CA GLY A 1 0.65 4.63 -4.54
C GLY A 1 0.16 3.96 -5.80
N PHE A 2 -0.16 4.75 -6.81
CA PHE A 2 -0.55 4.27 -8.14
C PHE A 2 0.00 5.20 -9.23
N TRP A 3 0.17 4.66 -10.43
CA TRP A 3 0.57 5.42 -11.61
C TRP A 3 -0.64 6.00 -12.32
N MET A 4 -0.53 7.24 -12.78
CA MET A 4 -1.49 7.90 -13.65
C MET A 4 -0.77 8.45 -14.87
N LEU A 5 -1.43 8.38 -16.03
CA LEU A 5 -0.95 8.95 -17.28
C LEU A 5 -1.81 10.16 -17.62
N ILE A 6 -1.20 11.33 -17.74
CA ILE A 6 -1.88 12.52 -18.25
C ILE A 6 -1.46 12.66 -19.71
N GLN A 7 -2.44 12.67 -20.62
CA GLN A 7 -2.21 12.81 -22.05
C GLN A 7 -2.89 14.07 -22.56
N ASP A 8 -2.13 14.89 -23.30
CA ASP A 8 -2.71 15.98 -24.08
C ASP A 8 -3.44 15.40 -25.29
N THR A 9 -4.77 15.58 -25.32
CA THR A 9 -5.64 15.10 -26.40
C THR A 9 -5.87 16.14 -27.49
N LEU A 10 -5.58 17.41 -27.24
CA LEU A 10 -5.81 18.52 -28.17
C LEU A 10 -4.56 18.93 -28.94
N GLY A 11 -3.38 18.43 -28.53
CA GLY A 11 -2.12 18.65 -29.25
C GLY A 11 -1.60 20.08 -29.14
N GLN A 12 -2.11 20.87 -28.21
CA GLN A 12 -1.76 22.29 -28.04
C GLN A 12 -0.67 22.51 -26.99
N GLY A 13 -0.34 21.49 -26.20
CA GLY A 13 0.52 21.63 -25.03
C GLY A 13 -0.25 22.30 -23.90
N ALA A 14 -0.13 21.76 -22.69
CA ALA A 14 -0.89 22.24 -21.55
C ALA A 14 0.03 22.50 -20.36
N THR A 15 -0.11 23.67 -19.74
CA THR A 15 0.34 23.91 -18.36
C THR A 15 -0.78 23.49 -17.42
N LEU A 16 -0.48 22.59 -16.49
CA LEU A 16 -1.43 22.11 -15.48
C LEU A 16 -0.93 22.47 -14.09
N TYR A 17 -1.85 22.81 -13.21
CA TYR A 17 -1.58 22.79 -11.79
C TYR A 17 -1.36 21.35 -11.33
N PRO A 18 -0.53 21.13 -10.29
CA PRO A 18 -0.35 19.80 -9.73
C PRO A 18 -1.72 19.23 -9.33
N PRO A 19 -2.04 17.98 -9.73
CA PRO A 19 -3.33 17.39 -9.46
C PRO A 19 -3.51 17.19 -7.96
N GLN A 20 -4.65 17.61 -7.41
CA GLN A 20 -4.93 17.52 -5.98
C GLN A 20 -5.92 16.40 -5.68
N LEU A 21 -5.72 15.71 -4.57
CA LEU A 21 -6.68 14.73 -4.07
C LEU A 21 -7.76 15.49 -3.27
N ALA A 22 -8.95 15.63 -3.84
CA ALA A 22 -10.05 16.40 -3.24
C ALA A 22 -10.68 15.67 -2.04
N GLY A 23 -10.54 14.34 -1.98
CA GLY A 23 -10.97 13.56 -0.84
C GLY A 23 -10.68 12.07 -1.00
N LEU A 24 -10.60 11.37 0.13
CA LEU A 24 -10.46 9.93 0.19
C LEU A 24 -11.40 9.37 1.25
N ALA A 25 -12.23 8.41 0.87
CA ALA A 25 -13.16 7.73 1.75
C ALA A 25 -12.91 6.23 1.71
N LEU A 26 -12.80 5.61 2.89
CA LEU A 26 -12.83 4.16 3.02
C LEU A 26 -14.27 3.69 2.82
N LYS A 27 -14.45 2.77 1.88
CA LYS A 27 -15.73 2.12 1.66
C LYS A 27 -15.96 1.10 2.77
N GLY A 28 -16.92 1.40 3.64
CA GLY A 28 -17.39 0.53 4.71
C GLY A 28 -18.46 -0.43 4.23
N ASP A 29 -18.77 -1.41 5.08
CA ASP A 29 -19.89 -2.30 4.87
C ASP A 29 -21.22 -1.51 4.97
N ASN A 30 -22.23 -1.85 4.17
CA ASN A 30 -23.49 -1.10 4.03
C ASN A 30 -23.40 0.34 3.48
N ASN A 31 -22.62 0.57 2.42
CA ASN A 31 -22.56 1.85 1.68
C ASN A 31 -22.14 3.06 2.54
N SER A 32 -21.57 2.79 3.72
CA SER A 32 -21.04 3.80 4.61
C SER A 32 -19.68 4.27 4.10
N ARG A 33 -19.52 5.58 3.87
CA ARG A 33 -18.24 6.18 3.48
C ARG A 33 -17.58 6.75 4.72
N LEU A 34 -16.57 6.06 5.25
CA LEU A 34 -15.80 6.56 6.37
C LEU A 34 -14.69 7.47 5.83
N GLN A 35 -14.57 8.67 6.36
CA GLN A 35 -13.48 9.57 5.95
C GLN A 35 -12.15 8.92 6.28
N ALA A 36 -11.31 8.73 5.25
CA ALA A 36 -10.01 8.12 5.44
C ALA A 36 -9.06 9.14 6.07
N HIS A 37 -8.43 8.76 7.17
CA HIS A 37 -7.35 9.55 7.74
C HIS A 37 -6.05 9.20 7.01
N PHE A 38 -5.48 10.16 6.29
CA PHE A 38 -4.20 10.04 5.59
C PHE A 38 -3.25 11.14 6.07
N ARG A 39 -1.94 10.88 6.03
CA ARG A 39 -0.91 11.78 6.56
C ARG A 39 -0.50 12.84 5.54
N GLY A 40 -0.55 12.50 4.27
CA GLY A 40 -0.18 13.37 3.16
C GLY A 40 -0.35 12.68 1.82
N VAL A 41 -0.35 13.48 0.76
CA VAL A 41 -0.34 13.01 -0.62
C VAL A 41 0.89 13.63 -1.28
N GLU A 42 1.73 12.76 -1.83
CA GLU A 42 2.93 13.14 -2.55
C GLU A 42 2.78 12.76 -4.02
N LEU A 43 3.20 13.67 -4.89
CA LEU A 43 3.24 13.45 -6.33
C LEU A 43 4.68 13.27 -6.73
N LEU A 44 4.98 12.16 -7.38
CA LEU A 44 6.30 11.85 -7.89
C LEU A 44 6.25 11.82 -9.42
N ASP A 45 7.27 12.38 -10.06
CA ASP A 45 7.46 12.26 -11.50
C ASP A 45 7.98 10.84 -11.86
N GLU A 46 8.11 10.53 -13.15
CA GLU A 46 8.70 9.27 -13.65
C GLU A 46 10.09 8.99 -13.07
N ASN A 47 10.83 10.05 -12.72
CA ASN A 47 12.16 9.99 -12.12
C ASN A 47 12.14 9.83 -10.59
N GLY A 48 10.96 9.69 -9.98
CA GLY A 48 10.80 9.63 -8.52
C GLY A 48 11.01 10.98 -7.81
N GLN A 49 10.93 12.09 -8.56
CA GLN A 49 11.15 13.42 -8.02
C GLN A 49 9.83 14.03 -7.55
N LEU A 50 9.82 14.59 -6.32
CA LEU A 50 8.63 15.18 -5.72
C LEU A 50 8.21 16.46 -6.47
N LEU A 51 6.96 16.47 -6.93
CA LEU A 51 6.30 17.58 -7.60
C LEU A 51 5.44 18.33 -6.59
N ALA A 52 6.07 18.91 -5.57
CA ALA A 52 5.40 19.82 -4.65
C ALA A 52 5.31 21.20 -5.35
N ASP A 53 4.11 21.59 -5.79
CA ASP A 53 3.77 22.93 -6.30
C ASP A 53 4.37 23.41 -7.63
N SER A 54 5.08 22.56 -8.38
CA SER A 54 5.57 22.94 -9.70
C SER A 54 4.49 22.76 -10.78
N LEU A 55 4.26 23.80 -11.58
CA LEU A 55 3.39 23.74 -12.76
C LEU A 55 3.89 22.64 -13.70
N LEU A 56 3.01 21.68 -13.98
CA LEU A 56 3.31 20.59 -14.89
C LEU A 56 3.18 21.11 -16.32
N ARG A 57 4.28 21.15 -17.06
CA ARG A 57 4.26 21.40 -18.51
C ARG A 57 4.18 20.07 -19.25
N ILE A 58 3.11 19.88 -20.00
CA ILE A 58 2.94 18.75 -20.90
C ILE A 58 3.23 19.25 -22.33
N PRO A 59 4.20 18.66 -23.04
CA PRO A 59 4.47 19.02 -24.42
C PRO A 59 3.26 18.69 -25.32
N PRO A 60 3.05 19.42 -26.42
CA PRO A 60 1.93 19.20 -27.34
C PRO A 60 1.93 17.76 -27.87
N ALA A 61 0.76 17.11 -27.80
CA ALA A 61 0.55 15.69 -28.11
C ALA A 61 1.41 14.73 -27.26
N GLY A 62 1.97 15.23 -26.15
CA GLY A 62 2.76 14.49 -25.20
C GLY A 62 1.90 13.83 -24.13
N SER A 63 2.49 12.83 -23.50
CA SER A 63 1.95 12.21 -22.30
C SER A 63 2.99 12.27 -21.19
N LYS A 64 2.56 12.52 -19.95
CA LYS A 64 3.41 12.50 -18.77
C LYS A 64 2.83 11.53 -17.75
N ARG A 65 3.62 10.56 -17.27
CA ARG A 65 3.20 9.72 -16.15
C ARG A 65 3.56 10.39 -14.85
N LEU A 66 2.64 10.30 -13.91
CA LEU A 66 2.84 10.73 -12.53
C LEU A 66 2.55 9.55 -11.63
N TYR A 67 3.23 9.52 -10.50
CA TYR A 67 2.98 8.56 -9.45
C TYR A 67 2.40 9.29 -8.25
N LEU A 68 1.19 8.90 -7.85
CA LEU A 68 0.54 9.46 -6.67
C LEU A 68 0.77 8.50 -5.50
N GLN A 69 1.48 8.99 -4.49
CA GLN A 69 1.75 8.30 -3.25
C GLN A 69 0.87 8.87 -2.14
N VAL A 70 0.00 8.03 -1.59
CA VAL A 70 -0.80 8.36 -0.41
C VAL A 70 -0.19 7.64 0.79
N ASP A 71 0.26 8.41 1.78
CA ASP A 71 0.90 7.88 2.97
C ASP A 71 0.00 7.97 4.20
N GLY A 72 0.21 7.04 5.13
CA GLY A 72 -0.51 7.00 6.41
C GLY A 72 -1.86 6.28 6.39
N LEU A 73 -2.17 5.52 5.33
CA LEU A 73 -3.37 4.69 5.27
C LEU A 73 -3.29 3.54 6.28
N ARG A 74 -4.05 3.64 7.38
CA ARG A 74 -4.01 2.66 8.48
C ARG A 74 -4.94 1.46 8.29
N ALA A 75 -6.09 1.66 7.65
CA ALA A 75 -7.07 0.61 7.45
C ALA A 75 -6.82 -0.14 6.13
N SER A 76 -6.98 -1.46 6.14
CA SER A 76 -7.06 -2.25 4.91
C SER A 76 -8.48 -2.16 4.35
N GLY A 77 -8.61 -2.01 3.04
CA GLY A 77 -9.90 -1.93 2.36
C GLY A 77 -9.83 -1.21 1.02
N GLU A 78 -11.00 -1.01 0.42
CA GLU A 78 -11.18 -0.22 -0.79
C GLU A 78 -11.39 1.25 -0.41
N TYR A 79 -10.54 2.13 -0.92
CA TYR A 79 -10.64 3.57 -0.76
C TYR A 79 -11.11 4.19 -2.08
N ALA A 80 -12.21 4.92 -2.04
CA ALA A 80 -12.68 5.72 -3.16
C ALA A 80 -12.27 7.18 -2.94
N GLY A 81 -11.65 7.79 -3.94
CA GLY A 81 -11.23 9.18 -3.91
C GLY A 81 -11.51 9.89 -5.21
N THR A 82 -11.41 11.22 -5.17
CA THR A 82 -11.54 12.08 -6.34
C THR A 82 -10.25 12.88 -6.53
N LEU A 83 -9.70 12.77 -7.73
CA LEU A 83 -8.53 13.52 -8.16
C LEU A 83 -8.99 14.70 -9.01
N GLN A 84 -8.63 15.91 -8.60
CA GLN A 84 -8.94 17.13 -9.33
C GLN A 84 -7.70 17.60 -10.09
N VAL A 85 -7.84 17.78 -11.40
CA VAL A 85 -6.81 18.33 -12.28
C VAL A 85 -7.31 19.67 -12.80
N ALA A 86 -6.54 20.74 -12.61
CA ALA A 86 -6.89 22.07 -13.09
C ALA A 86 -5.80 22.61 -14.02
N ALA A 87 -6.21 23.36 -15.04
CA ALA A 87 -5.31 24.14 -15.88
C ALA A 87 -5.55 25.64 -15.64
N PRO A 88 -4.57 26.53 -15.86
CA PRO A 88 -4.78 27.97 -15.82
C PRO A 88 -5.87 28.44 -16.79
N ASP A 89 -5.95 27.79 -17.96
CA ASP A 89 -6.83 28.17 -19.06
C ASP A 89 -8.02 27.21 -19.27
N ALA A 90 -8.26 26.26 -18.35
CA ALA A 90 -9.34 25.28 -18.50
C ALA A 90 -10.05 24.92 -17.19
N ALA A 91 -11.30 24.49 -17.31
CA ALA A 91 -12.10 24.02 -16.20
C ALA A 91 -11.43 22.82 -15.49
N ALA A 92 -11.52 22.80 -14.16
CA ALA A 92 -10.99 21.71 -13.38
C ALA A 92 -11.77 20.41 -13.65
N VAL A 93 -11.06 19.34 -14.03
CA VAL A 93 -11.61 18.02 -14.30
C VAL A 93 -11.45 17.14 -13.06
N GLN A 94 -12.52 16.45 -12.67
CA GLN A 94 -12.52 15.51 -11.55
C GLN A 94 -12.53 14.07 -12.07
N TYR A 95 -11.62 13.25 -11.58
CA TYR A 95 -11.51 11.83 -11.88
C TYR A 95 -11.74 11.00 -10.63
N GLU A 96 -12.59 9.98 -10.73
CA GLU A 96 -12.77 9.01 -9.64
C GLU A 96 -11.62 7.98 -9.64
N VAL A 97 -11.06 7.72 -8.47
CA VAL A 97 -9.94 6.78 -8.28
C VAL A 97 -10.29 5.82 -7.15
N ASN A 98 -10.08 4.51 -7.41
CA ASN A 98 -10.25 3.47 -6.41
C ASN A 98 -8.89 2.84 -6.05
N LEU A 99 -8.54 2.86 -4.76
CA LEU A 99 -7.31 2.33 -4.21
C LEU A 99 -7.60 1.15 -3.29
N PHE A 100 -7.00 -0.01 -3.58
CA PHE A 100 -7.12 -1.20 -2.73
C PHE A 100 -5.89 -1.34 -1.83
N VAL A 101 -6.09 -1.19 -0.52
CA VAL A 101 -5.04 -1.32 0.49
C VAL A 101 -5.15 -2.69 1.16
N LYS A 102 -4.13 -3.53 0.98
CA LYS A 102 -4.03 -4.84 1.64
C LYS A 102 -3.17 -4.73 2.90
N LYS A 103 -3.57 -5.41 3.98
CA LYS A 103 -2.74 -5.53 5.19
C LYS A 103 -1.54 -6.44 4.92
N GLY A 104 -0.37 -6.06 5.45
CA GLY A 104 0.85 -6.87 5.35
C GLY A 104 0.75 -8.16 6.15
N TRP A 105 0.40 -9.26 5.48
CA TRP A 105 0.32 -10.62 6.04
C TRP A 105 1.67 -11.15 6.56
N LEU A 106 2.78 -10.54 6.14
CA LEU A 106 4.15 -10.92 6.48
C LEU A 106 4.43 -10.89 7.98
N LEU A 107 3.91 -9.88 8.68
CA LEU A 107 4.09 -9.78 10.14
C LEU A 107 3.36 -10.92 10.85
N ALA A 108 2.12 -11.22 10.42
CA ALA A 108 1.34 -12.33 10.95
C ALA A 108 2.03 -13.68 10.68
N ALA A 109 2.55 -13.87 9.47
CA ALA A 109 3.30 -15.07 9.10
C ALA A 109 4.56 -15.25 9.96
N LEU A 110 5.27 -14.16 10.31
CA LEU A 110 6.44 -14.19 11.17
C LEU A 110 6.08 -14.62 12.60
N PHE A 111 5.02 -14.05 13.17
CA PHE A 111 4.53 -14.45 14.51
C PHE A 111 4.08 -15.92 14.54
N ILE A 112 3.35 -16.37 13.51
CA ILE A 112 2.92 -17.77 13.39
C ILE A 112 4.16 -18.68 13.27
N GLY A 113 5.11 -18.33 12.40
CA GLY A 113 6.36 -19.06 12.22
C GLY A 113 7.17 -19.17 13.51
N LEU A 114 7.25 -18.09 14.29
CA LEU A 114 7.92 -18.07 15.59
C LEU A 114 7.26 -19.03 16.59
N GLY A 115 5.92 -19.04 16.64
CA GLY A 115 5.16 -19.96 17.50
C GLY A 115 5.36 -21.43 17.13
N VAL A 116 5.37 -21.74 15.82
CA VAL A 116 5.65 -23.09 15.32
C VAL A 116 7.09 -23.50 15.63
N ALA A 117 8.07 -22.62 15.41
CA ALA A 117 9.48 -22.89 15.71
C ALA A 117 9.69 -23.16 17.21
N LEU A 118 9.08 -22.36 18.09
CA LEU A 118 9.18 -22.54 19.53
C LEU A 118 8.55 -23.87 19.98
N SER A 119 7.39 -24.22 19.41
CA SER A 119 6.71 -25.50 19.67
C SER A 119 7.56 -26.68 19.21
N TYR A 120 8.21 -26.56 18.04
CA TYR A 120 9.10 -27.58 17.50
C TYR A 120 10.35 -27.75 18.37
N LEU A 121 10.95 -26.65 18.84
CA LEU A 121 12.12 -26.66 19.71
C LEU A 121 11.81 -27.38 21.04
N MET A 122 10.65 -27.07 21.63
CA MET A 122 10.20 -27.66 22.89
C MET A 122 9.92 -29.16 22.73
N ARG A 123 9.33 -29.56 21.60
CA ARG A 123 9.10 -30.97 21.26
C ARG A 123 10.41 -31.73 21.02
N TYR A 124 11.38 -31.11 20.34
CA TYR A 124 12.70 -31.69 20.13
C TYR A 124 13.44 -31.89 21.45
N TYR A 125 13.39 -30.90 22.35
CA TYR A 125 13.98 -30.98 23.68
C TYR A 125 13.34 -32.09 24.52
N SER A 126 12.01 -32.16 24.57
CA SER A 126 11.28 -33.19 25.32
C SER A 126 11.52 -34.61 24.79
N THR A 127 11.73 -34.76 23.48
CA THR A 127 11.99 -36.07 22.87
C THR A 127 13.40 -36.58 23.20
N GLN A 128 14.38 -35.69 23.38
CA GLN A 128 15.76 -36.08 23.74
C GLN A 128 15.93 -36.57 25.18
N GLU A 129 15.01 -36.24 26.10
CA GLU A 129 15.09 -36.71 27.49
C GLU A 129 14.52 -38.12 27.70
N ARG A 130 13.65 -38.61 26.80
CA ARG A 130 12.99 -39.91 26.95
C ARG A 130 13.79 -41.17 26.58
N PRO A 131 14.85 -41.20 25.73
CA PRO A 131 15.53 -42.45 25.42
C PRO A 131 16.43 -42.96 26.57
N LYS A 132 16.68 -42.16 27.61
CA LYS A 132 17.58 -42.55 28.73
C LYS A 132 16.89 -43.33 29.85
N LEU A 133 15.55 -43.43 29.86
CA LEU A 133 14.83 -44.20 30.89
C LEU A 133 14.57 -45.66 30.48
N VAL A 134 14.51 -45.96 29.17
CA VAL A 134 14.29 -47.35 28.69
C VAL A 134 15.56 -48.19 28.83
N ASN A 135 16.75 -47.59 28.68
CA ASN A 135 18.01 -48.33 28.79
C ASN A 135 18.44 -48.67 30.23
N LYS A 136 17.85 -48.04 31.27
CA LYS A 136 18.20 -48.35 32.66
C LYS A 136 17.41 -49.53 33.25
N ARG A 137 16.30 -49.95 32.63
CA ARG A 137 15.57 -51.15 33.06
C ARG A 137 16.21 -52.46 32.61
N ARG A 138 17.05 -52.44 31.57
CA ARG A 138 17.71 -53.66 31.07
C ARG A 138 18.98 -54.06 31.85
N ILE A 139 19.46 -53.20 32.74
CA ILE A 139 20.69 -53.43 33.53
C ILE A 139 20.36 -53.89 34.96
N ILE A 140 19.07 -53.94 35.33
CA ILE A 140 18.62 -54.41 36.65
C ILE A 140 18.08 -55.85 36.58
N ASP A 141 17.88 -56.39 35.37
CA ASP A 141 17.37 -57.75 35.10
C ASP A 141 18.48 -58.74 34.62
N LEU A 142 19.76 -58.45 34.89
CA LEU A 142 20.89 -59.38 34.71
C LEU A 142 21.64 -59.53 36.04
#